data_AF-E9P9W6-F1
#
_entry.id   AF-E9P9W6-F1
#
_cell.length_a   1.000
_cell.length_b   1.000
_cell.length_c   1.000
_cell.angle_alpha   90.00
_cell.angle_beta   90.00
_cell.angle_gamma   90.00
#
_symmetry.space_group_name_H-M   'P 1'
#
loop_
_entity.id
_entity.type
_entity.pdbx_description
1 polymer ?
#
loop_
_entity_poly.entity_id
_entity_poly.type
_entity_poly.pdbx_seq_one_letter_code
_entity_poly.pdbx_strand_id
1 'polypeptide(L)' 'MKQKKFNSKKSNRTDLSKRGDSPNIGISKSRTACKRCRLKKIKCDQEFPSCKRCAKLEVPCVSLDPATGKDVPRS' A
#
# COMPACT_ATOMS: atom_id res chain seq x y z
N MET A 1 -21.41 28.68 -1.65
CA MET A 1 -20.63 27.59 -1.02
C MET A 1 -20.22 26.55 -2.07
N LYS A 2 -18.92 26.28 -2.27
CA LYS A 2 -18.46 25.22 -3.20
C LYS A 2 -18.60 23.85 -2.53
N GLN A 3 -19.62 23.09 -2.91
CA GLN A 3 -19.74 21.68 -2.52
C GLN A 3 -18.63 20.88 -3.22
N LYS A 4 -17.58 20.51 -2.48
CA LYS A 4 -16.58 19.54 -2.94
C LYS A 4 -17.25 18.16 -2.95
N LYS A 5 -17.77 17.75 -4.11
CA LYS A 5 -18.27 16.39 -4.34
C LYS A 5 -17.13 15.40 -4.07
N PHE A 6 -17.29 14.59 -3.02
CA PHE A 6 -16.36 13.51 -2.69
C PHE A 6 -16.59 12.38 -3.70
N ASN A 7 -15.76 12.32 -4.74
CA ASN A 7 -15.87 11.33 -5.79
C ASN A 7 -15.38 9.97 -5.25
N SER A 8 -16.31 9.17 -4.71
CA SER A 8 -16.04 7.81 -4.24
C SER A 8 -15.72 6.91 -5.43
N LYS A 9 -14.44 6.82 -5.79
CA LYS A 9 -13.95 5.81 -6.74
C LYS A 9 -14.06 4.45 -6.07
N LYS A 10 -15.20 3.77 -6.22
CA LYS A 10 -15.33 2.32 -5.99
C LYS A 10 -14.36 1.61 -6.94
N SER A 11 -13.20 1.24 -6.41
CA SER A 11 -12.25 0.35 -7.07
C SER A 11 -12.79 -1.08 -6.96
N ASN A 12 -13.66 -1.48 -7.89
CA ASN A 12 -13.89 -2.90 -8.17
C ASN A 12 -12.61 -3.45 -8.82
N ARG A 13 -11.72 -3.98 -7.99
CA ARG A 13 -10.58 -4.78 -8.43
C ARG A 13 -10.80 -6.20 -7.93
N THR A 14 -11.43 -7.01 -8.78
CA THR A 14 -11.16 -8.45 -8.79
C THR A 14 -9.70 -8.62 -9.25
N ASP A 15 -8.76 -8.43 -8.35
CA ASP A 15 -7.36 -8.81 -8.56
C ASP A 15 -7.22 -10.30 -8.21
N LEU A 16 -7.85 -11.16 -9.03
CA LEU A 16 -7.50 -12.57 -9.05
C LEU A 16 -6.30 -12.70 -9.98
N SER A 17 -5.14 -12.28 -9.48
CA SER A 17 -3.85 -12.53 -10.09
C SER A 17 -3.57 -14.04 -10.06
N LYS A 18 -4.09 -14.78 -11.04
CA LYS A 18 -3.49 -16.05 -11.47
C LYS A 18 -2.13 -15.73 -12.10
N ARG A 19 -1.05 -15.81 -11.33
CA ARG A 19 0.32 -15.90 -11.87
C ARG A 19 1.10 -16.90 -11.03
N GLY A 20 1.60 -17.91 -11.72
CA GLY A 20 2.23 -19.14 -11.23
C GLY A 20 2.94 -19.06 -9.88
N ASP A 21 2.49 -19.91 -8.97
CA ASP A 21 3.22 -20.38 -7.81
C ASP A 21 4.37 -21.28 -8.32
N SER A 22 5.52 -20.67 -8.62
CA SER A 22 6.78 -21.40 -8.67
C SER A 22 7.54 -21.07 -7.38
N PRO A 23 7.84 -22.07 -6.52
CA PRO A 23 8.54 -21.82 -5.27
C PRO A 23 10.02 -21.65 -5.58
N ASN A 24 10.44 -20.45 -5.98
CA ASN A 24 11.86 -20.14 -6.07
C ASN A 24 12.35 -19.51 -4.77
N ILE A 25 13.14 -20.30 -4.05
CA ILE A 25 13.85 -20.03 -2.81
C ILE A 25 14.77 -18.82 -3.00
N GLY A 26 14.40 -17.70 -2.38
CA GLY A 26 15.20 -16.47 -2.36
C GLY A 26 14.46 -15.27 -1.77
N ILE A 27 13.59 -15.49 -0.78
CA ILE A 27 12.73 -14.43 -0.24
C ILE A 27 13.52 -13.53 0.72
N SER A 28 14.36 -12.67 0.16
CA SER A 28 14.58 -11.37 0.79
C SER A 28 13.24 -10.64 0.71
N LYS A 29 12.46 -10.66 1.81
CA LYS A 29 11.19 -9.92 1.92
C LYS A 29 11.51 -8.43 1.81
N SER A 30 11.68 -7.92 0.60
CA SER A 30 11.79 -6.49 0.35
C SER A 30 10.58 -5.83 0.99
N ARG A 31 10.82 -4.92 1.94
CA ARG A 31 9.77 -4.30 2.74
C ARG A 31 8.73 -3.72 1.79
N THR A 32 7.51 -4.22 1.89
CA THR A 32 6.45 -3.85 0.95
C THR A 32 6.21 -2.35 1.03
N ALA A 33 5.97 -1.70 -0.11
CA ALA A 33 5.59 -0.29 -0.13
C ALA A 33 4.28 -0.03 0.64
N CYS A 34 4.13 1.14 1.27
CA CYS A 34 2.87 1.50 1.93
C CYS A 34 1.71 1.61 0.93
N LYS A 35 0.48 1.48 1.42
CA LYS A 35 -0.75 1.60 0.62
C LYS A 35 -0.77 2.90 -0.17
N ARG A 36 -0.39 4.02 0.45
CA ARG A 36 -0.35 5.34 -0.21
C ARG A 36 0.67 5.38 -1.36
N CYS A 37 1.89 4.89 -1.13
CA CYS A 37 2.93 4.83 -2.16
C CYS A 37 2.51 3.91 -3.32
N ARG A 38 1.88 2.77 -3.03
CA ARG A 38 1.30 1.88 -4.05
C ARG A 38 0.22 2.59 -4.87
N LEU A 39 -0.74 3.25 -4.22
CA LEU A 39 -1.83 3.97 -4.90
C LEU A 39 -1.33 5.13 -5.76
N LYS A 40 -0.30 5.84 -5.28
CA LYS A 40 0.35 6.94 -6.02
C LYS A 40 1.36 6.45 -7.05
N LYS A 41 1.66 5.14 -7.10
CA LYS A 41 2.69 4.54 -7.97
C LYS A 41 4.05 5.23 -7.82
N ILE A 42 4.45 5.49 -6.57
CA ILE A 42 5.74 6.11 -6.24
C ILE A 42 6.59 5.17 -5.37
N LYS A 43 7.92 5.34 -5.40
CA LYS A 43 8.84 4.61 -4.52
C LYS A 43 8.46 4.82 -3.05
N CYS A 44 8.56 3.78 -2.22
CA CYS A 44 8.35 3.92 -0.78
C CYS A 44 9.72 3.88 -0.09
N ASP A 45 9.95 4.85 0.80
CA ASP A 45 11.22 4.99 1.52
C ASP A 45 11.37 3.96 2.66
N GLN A 46 10.29 3.23 3.02
CA GLN A 46 10.29 2.07 3.93
C GLN A 46 10.89 2.31 5.33
N GLU A 47 10.97 3.58 5.74
CA GLU A 47 11.34 3.97 7.11
C GLU A 47 10.24 3.64 8.12
N PHE A 48 10.67 3.40 9.36
CA PHE A 48 9.82 3.06 10.50
C PHE A 48 9.87 4.23 11.50
N PRO A 49 8.74 4.68 12.08
CA PRO A 49 7.37 4.12 12.04
C PRO A 49 6.55 4.46 10.78
N SER A 50 6.97 5.45 9.99
CA SER A 50 6.28 5.94 8.80
C SER A 50 7.29 6.30 7.71
N CYS A 51 6.93 6.14 6.43
CA CYS A 51 7.81 6.59 5.35
C CYS A 51 7.86 8.12 5.28
N LYS A 52 8.97 8.72 4.82
CA LYS A 52 9.15 10.19 4.70
C LYS A 52 7.94 10.90 4.09
N ARG A 53 7.33 10.31 3.06
CA ARG A 53 6.19 10.91 2.35
C ARG A 53 4.91 10.90 3.16
N CYS A 54 4.66 9.84 3.93
CA CYS A 54 3.52 9.80 4.84
C CYS A 54 3.76 10.69 6.05
N ALA A 55 4.98 10.70 6.61
CA ALA A 55 5.37 11.56 7.72
C ALA A 55 5.25 13.06 7.37
N LYS A 56 5.78 13.49 6.21
CA LYS A 56 5.68 14.88 5.73
C LYS A 56 4.25 15.37 5.51
N LEU A 57 3.32 14.45 5.29
CA LEU A 57 1.91 14.75 5.05
C LEU A 57 1.05 14.46 6.28
N GLU A 58 1.68 14.05 7.39
CA GLU A 58 1.04 13.72 8.67
C GLU A 58 -0.14 12.76 8.52
N VAL A 59 0.00 11.78 7.61
CA VAL A 59 -1.02 10.74 7.40
C VAL A 59 -0.59 9.38 7.96
N PRO A 60 -1.54 8.49 8.27
CA PRO A 60 -1.22 7.12 8.66
C PRO A 60 -0.49 6.35 7.56
N CYS A 61 0.62 5.70 7.93
CA CYS A 61 1.41 4.87 7.04
C CYS A 61 1.02 3.39 7.17
N VAL A 62 0.00 2.98 6.42
CA VAL A 62 -0.49 1.59 6.43
C VAL A 62 0.18 0.73 5.36
N SER A 63 0.60 -0.48 5.72
CA SER A 63 0.95 -1.56 4.82
C SER A 63 -0.30 -2.30 4.37
N LEU A 64 -0.23 -2.98 3.22
CA LEU A 64 -1.19 -4.02 2.90
C LEU A 64 -0.51 -5.35 3.14
N ASP A 65 -1.09 -6.17 4.01
CA ASP A 65 -0.61 -7.52 4.22
C ASP A 65 -0.92 -8.37 2.96
N PRO A 66 0.08 -8.99 2.32
CA PRO A 66 -0.14 -9.75 1.08
C PRO A 66 -0.91 -11.05 1.31
N ALA A 67 -0.93 -11.60 2.54
CA ALA A 67 -1.62 -12.85 2.83
C ALA A 67 -3.13 -12.64 3.05
N THR A 68 -3.50 -11.52 3.69
CA THR A 68 -4.89 -11.24 4.08
C THR A 68 -5.52 -10.07 3.32
N GLY A 69 -4.72 -9.28 2.61
CA GLY A 69 -5.16 -8.05 1.93
C GLY A 69 -5.57 -6.92 2.88
N LYS A 70 -5.43 -7.11 4.20
CA LYS A 70 -5.85 -6.15 5.22
C LYS A 70 -4.85 -4.99 5.32
N ASP A 71 -5.34 -3.82 5.72
CA ASP A 71 -4.46 -2.75 6.15
C ASP A 71 -3.86 -3.07 7.51
N VAL A 72 -2.54 -2.98 7.58
CA VAL A 72 -1.77 -3.19 8.80
C VAL A 72 -0.99 -1.91 9.06
N PRO A 73 -1.19 -1.22 10.19
CA PRO A 73 -0.38 -0.07 10.53
C PRO A 73 1.09 -0.49 10.66
N ARG A 74 2.02 0.38 10.26
CA ARG A 74 3.45 0.19 10.52
C ARG A 74 3.86 0.63 11.93
N SER A 75 2.91 0.89 12.80
CA SER A 75 3.10 1.34 14.19
C SER A 75 2.19 0.51 15.08
#